data_AF-Q4WD72-F1
#
_entry.id   AF-Q4WD72-F1
#
_cell.length_a   1.000
_cell.length_b   1.000
_cell.length_c   1.000
_cell.angle_alpha   90.00
_cell.angle_beta   90.00
_cell.angle_gamma   90.00
#
_symmetry.space_group_name_H-M   'P 1'
#
loop_
_entity.id
_entity.type
_entity.pdbx_description
1 polymer ?
#
loop_
_entity_poly.entity_id
_entity_poly.type
_entity_poly.pdbx_seq_one_letter_code
_entity_poly.pdbx_strand_id
1 'polypeptide(L)'
;MSASCSALRRLTHRSPRTLPSRIVSVSRPSSRIVARNSFTKAVNPCAPRVSQFSTMTALQHGAPAAPTERNYDPEIKDMADYVHNYSVNSDLAYDTARLVFLDTLGCGLEALRFKECAKLLGPVVEGTVVPNGTRVPGTPYQLDPVNGAFNIGAMIRWLDYNDCWLAAEWGHPSDNLGGILAVADWISRTNRAGGNLGNGKIVKVKEVLEAMIKAHEIQGVLALENSYNRVGLDHVVLVKVATTAVVAKMLGLNEKQTADAITQAWVDGQSLRTYRHSPNTMSRKSWAAGDACQRAVNLVLKVQKGEGGVPTVLSAPVWGFYDVLFKGNKFKFQRPYGSYVMENVLFKVSYPAEFHSQTAIECAQIINRKLAAMGKSAKDIKEITNRTHEACIRIIDKQFKAMDNFADRDHCVQYMVATMLAFNRLTAEDYADGSEAATSPLVEDLRKRIRCVEDPQFTRDYHDPAKRTIPNALTVTLNDGTVLEEVVVEAPLGHRFRREEAKPEILSKYKRHLEAHFDQARIDELLKIGLDRSSLENYDVDKYVDLYVKDKMVVAAQ
;
A
#
# COMPACT_ATOMS: atom_id res chain seq x y z
N MET A 1 54.23 -34.88 26.13
CA MET A 1 54.63 -36.24 25.71
C MET A 1 54.03 -36.52 24.35
N SER A 2 54.89 -36.91 23.39
CA SER A 2 54.67 -37.56 22.07
C SER A 2 53.53 -37.06 21.16
N ALA A 3 53.81 -36.41 20.02
CA ALA A 3 54.24 -36.99 18.71
C ALA A 3 53.10 -37.80 18.03
N SER A 4 52.65 -37.54 16.80
CA SER A 4 53.39 -37.54 15.50
C SER A 4 52.61 -36.71 14.44
N CYS A 5 53.20 -35.90 13.55
CA CYS A 5 53.87 -36.22 12.26
C CYS A 5 53.11 -37.29 11.41
N SER A 6 52.82 -37.17 10.11
CA SER A 6 53.51 -36.47 9.01
C SER A 6 52.74 -36.56 7.67
N ALA A 7 52.93 -35.51 6.83
CA ALA A 7 53.26 -35.53 5.39
C ALA A 7 52.27 -35.97 4.27
N LEU A 8 51.93 -34.97 3.45
CA LEU A 8 52.11 -34.84 1.98
C LEU A 8 51.68 -35.98 1.03
N ARG A 9 50.82 -35.62 0.06
CA ARG A 9 51.10 -35.84 -1.38
C ARG A 9 50.30 -34.92 -2.31
N ARG A 10 51.02 -34.30 -3.25
CA ARG A 10 50.54 -33.62 -4.45
C ARG A 10 49.89 -34.63 -5.41
N LEU A 11 48.95 -34.17 -6.25
CA LEU A 11 49.09 -34.19 -7.72
C LEU A 11 47.96 -33.42 -8.42
N THR A 12 48.33 -32.85 -9.56
CA THR A 12 47.71 -31.83 -10.40
C THR A 12 46.86 -32.39 -11.56
N HIS A 13 45.90 -31.59 -12.05
CA HIS A 13 45.39 -31.42 -13.45
C HIS A 13 43.88 -31.11 -13.38
N ARG A 14 43.22 -30.31 -14.23
CA ARG A 14 43.51 -29.61 -15.49
C ARG A 14 42.37 -28.58 -15.70
N SER A 15 42.67 -27.45 -16.33
CA SER A 15 41.71 -26.43 -16.79
C SER A 15 40.76 -26.94 -17.88
N PRO A 16 39.69 -26.17 -18.18
CA PRO A 16 39.38 -25.92 -19.58
C PRO A 16 39.11 -24.43 -19.92
N ARG A 17 39.89 -23.96 -20.90
CA ARG A 17 39.54 -23.21 -22.12
C ARG A 17 38.53 -22.05 -22.07
N THR A 18 39.12 -20.89 -22.28
CA THR A 18 38.63 -19.62 -22.84
C THR A 18 37.90 -19.73 -24.18
N LEU A 19 36.81 -18.98 -24.33
CA LEU A 19 36.15 -18.61 -25.60
C LEU A 19 36.44 -17.13 -25.91
N PRO A 20 36.82 -16.74 -27.15
CA PRO A 20 37.03 -15.34 -27.51
C PRO A 20 35.78 -14.70 -28.10
N SER A 21 35.41 -13.52 -27.60
CA SER A 21 34.43 -12.62 -28.21
C SER A 21 35.08 -11.80 -29.33
N ARG A 22 34.60 -11.96 -30.56
CA ARG A 22 34.98 -11.10 -31.71
C ARG A 22 34.32 -9.73 -31.59
N ILE A 23 35.15 -8.70 -31.48
CA ILE A 23 34.81 -7.30 -31.73
C ILE A 23 34.96 -7.06 -33.24
N VAL A 24 33.93 -6.53 -33.89
CA VAL A 24 34.00 -6.04 -35.27
C VAL A 24 33.85 -4.52 -35.23
N SER A 25 34.96 -3.84 -35.49
CA SER A 25 35.04 -2.42 -35.81
C SER A 25 34.69 -2.20 -37.28
N VAL A 26 33.72 -1.34 -37.58
CA VAL A 26 33.56 -0.79 -38.94
C VAL A 26 33.64 0.73 -38.86
N SER A 27 34.71 1.23 -39.45
CA SER A 27 35.06 2.62 -39.72
C SER A 27 34.08 3.26 -40.71
N ARG A 28 33.59 4.47 -40.38
CA ARG A 28 33.01 5.43 -41.32
C ARG A 28 34.10 6.34 -41.88
N PRO A 29 34.15 6.61 -43.20
CA PRO A 29 34.76 7.83 -43.70
C PRO A 29 33.69 8.83 -44.14
N SER A 30 34.02 10.09 -43.88
CA SER A 30 33.33 11.32 -44.29
C SER A 30 33.50 11.60 -45.78
N SER A 31 32.50 12.22 -46.40
CA SER A 31 32.72 13.14 -47.53
C SER A 31 31.56 14.15 -47.65
N ARG A 32 31.92 15.43 -47.57
CA ARG A 32 31.12 16.60 -47.98
C ARG A 32 31.11 16.69 -49.52
N ILE A 33 30.09 17.35 -50.11
CA ILE A 33 30.17 18.38 -51.19
C ILE A 33 28.72 18.72 -51.65
N VAL A 34 28.23 19.93 -51.37
CA VAL A 34 27.99 21.13 -52.24
C VAL A 34 26.77 21.05 -53.19
N ALA A 35 25.97 22.13 -53.11
CA ALA A 35 24.75 22.47 -53.82
C ALA A 35 24.91 22.79 -55.32
N ARG A 36 23.81 22.70 -56.11
CA ARG A 36 23.26 23.82 -56.93
C ARG A 36 21.99 23.46 -57.70
N ASN A 37 21.27 24.54 -58.03
CA ASN A 37 19.95 24.70 -58.63
C ASN A 37 19.77 24.18 -60.09
N SER A 38 18.48 24.16 -60.47
CA SER A 38 17.82 24.84 -61.64
C SER A 38 17.19 23.98 -62.77
N PHE A 39 15.89 24.26 -63.02
CA PHE A 39 15.06 24.29 -64.27
C PHE A 39 15.10 23.06 -65.24
N THR A 40 14.06 22.55 -65.92
CA THR A 40 12.97 23.15 -66.74
C THR A 40 11.92 22.08 -67.20
N LYS A 41 10.78 22.57 -67.74
CA LYS A 41 9.52 21.97 -68.28
C LYS A 41 9.55 20.82 -69.32
N ALA A 42 8.46 20.01 -69.37
CA ALA A 42 7.50 19.73 -70.48
C ALA A 42 6.79 18.33 -70.29
N VAL A 43 5.46 18.19 -70.05
CA VAL A 43 4.28 18.11 -70.98
C VAL A 43 4.38 16.88 -71.94
N ASN A 44 3.52 15.84 -71.97
CA ASN A 44 2.04 15.75 -72.17
C ASN A 44 1.52 14.27 -71.94
N PRO A 45 0.22 13.91 -72.17
CA PRO A 45 -0.57 13.04 -71.29
C PRO A 45 -0.90 11.63 -71.84
N CYS A 46 -1.34 10.72 -70.98
CA CYS A 46 -2.22 9.61 -71.37
C CYS A 46 -2.98 9.08 -70.14
N ALA A 47 -4.31 9.12 -70.18
CA ALA A 47 -5.18 8.44 -69.21
C ALA A 47 -5.36 6.97 -69.62
N PRO A 48 -5.61 6.06 -68.66
CA PRO A 48 -6.97 5.50 -68.63
C PRO A 48 -7.55 5.27 -67.23
N ARG A 49 -8.88 5.12 -67.28
CA ARG A 49 -9.89 4.88 -66.24
C ARG A 49 -9.49 3.89 -65.14
N VAL A 50 -9.79 4.27 -63.89
CA VAL A 50 -10.00 3.33 -62.78
C VAL A 50 -11.43 3.50 -62.27
N SER A 51 -12.12 2.37 -62.20
CA SER A 51 -13.47 2.20 -61.67
C SER A 51 -13.53 2.58 -60.18
N GLN A 52 -14.31 3.60 -59.84
CA GLN A 52 -14.70 3.88 -58.45
C GLN A 52 -16.00 3.12 -58.12
N PHE A 53 -15.88 2.01 -57.39
CA PHE A 53 -16.97 1.54 -56.55
C PHE A 53 -16.87 2.29 -55.22
N SER A 54 -17.69 3.34 -55.07
CA SER A 54 -17.87 4.08 -53.83
C SER A 54 -19.26 3.81 -53.29
N THR A 55 -19.36 2.91 -52.31
CA THR A 55 -20.56 2.75 -51.47
C THR A 55 -20.25 3.37 -50.12
N MET A 56 -20.20 4.70 -50.06
CA MET A 56 -20.29 5.44 -48.81
C MET A 56 -21.40 6.48 -48.98
N THR A 57 -22.55 6.16 -48.39
CA THR A 57 -23.65 7.09 -48.16
C THR A 57 -23.10 8.34 -47.48
N ALA A 58 -23.45 9.52 -48.00
CA ALA A 58 -23.10 10.79 -47.38
C ALA A 58 -23.78 10.91 -46.01
N LEU A 59 -23.10 10.51 -44.94
CA LEU A 59 -23.46 10.91 -43.59
C LEU A 59 -23.06 12.37 -43.43
N GLN A 60 -24.06 13.25 -43.46
CA GLN A 60 -23.96 14.64 -43.01
C GLN A 60 -23.38 14.67 -41.58
N HIS A 61 -22.06 14.78 -41.45
CA HIS A 61 -21.44 15.21 -40.21
C HIS A 61 -21.34 16.73 -40.29
N GLY A 62 -22.35 17.41 -39.73
CA GLY A 62 -22.19 18.80 -39.34
C GLY A 62 -20.95 18.90 -38.44
N ALA A 63 -20.16 19.96 -38.62
CA ALA A 63 -19.06 20.26 -37.71
C ALA A 63 -19.59 20.21 -36.25
N PRO A 64 -18.92 19.53 -35.31
CA PRO A 64 -19.38 19.50 -33.94
C PRO A 64 -19.50 20.95 -33.45
N ALA A 65 -20.63 21.24 -32.79
CA ALA A 65 -20.83 22.51 -32.11
C ALA A 65 -19.60 22.80 -31.23
N ALA A 66 -19.24 24.09 -31.11
CA ALA A 66 -18.22 24.52 -30.16
C ALA A 66 -18.44 23.83 -28.81
N PRO A 67 -17.41 23.27 -28.15
CA PRO A 67 -17.62 22.44 -26.98
C PRO A 67 -18.36 23.26 -25.92
N THR A 68 -19.62 22.92 -25.67
CA THR A 68 -20.26 23.28 -24.41
C THR A 68 -19.39 22.67 -23.31
N GLU A 69 -19.02 23.50 -22.33
CA GLU A 69 -18.21 23.07 -21.20
C GLU A 69 -18.90 21.84 -20.57
N ARG A 70 -18.29 20.67 -20.72
CA ARG A 70 -18.90 19.42 -20.25
C ARG A 70 -18.77 19.37 -18.74
N ASN A 71 -19.89 19.20 -18.05
CA ASN A 71 -19.89 19.04 -16.60
C ASN A 71 -19.13 17.77 -16.20
N TYR A 72 -18.38 17.86 -15.10
CA TYR A 72 -17.76 16.68 -14.49
C TYR A 72 -18.82 15.72 -13.97
N ASP A 73 -18.51 14.42 -13.96
CA ASP A 73 -19.27 13.42 -13.23
C ASP A 73 -19.46 13.88 -11.77
N PRO A 74 -20.67 13.78 -11.18
CA PRO A 74 -20.96 14.28 -9.83
C PRO A 74 -19.98 13.78 -8.77
N GLU A 75 -19.57 12.52 -8.85
CA GLU A 75 -18.64 11.88 -7.92
C GLU A 75 -17.26 12.57 -7.92
N ILE A 76 -16.82 13.07 -9.08
CA ILE A 76 -15.57 13.84 -9.23
C ILE A 76 -15.71 15.20 -8.57
N LYS A 77 -16.85 15.87 -8.80
CA LYS A 77 -17.15 17.16 -8.20
C LYS A 77 -17.22 17.06 -6.67
N ASP A 78 -17.91 16.04 -6.16
CA ASP A 78 -18.07 15.83 -4.71
C ASP A 78 -16.74 15.59 -4.01
N MET A 79 -15.81 14.85 -4.62
CA MET A 79 -14.46 14.67 -4.07
C MET A 79 -13.65 15.97 -4.10
N ALA A 80 -13.72 16.75 -5.18
CA ALA A 80 -13.01 18.02 -5.28
C ALA A 80 -13.55 19.04 -4.27
N ASP A 81 -14.88 19.18 -4.20
CA ASP A 81 -15.58 20.02 -3.22
C ASP A 81 -15.22 19.62 -1.78
N TYR A 82 -15.31 18.34 -1.44
CA TYR A 82 -14.95 17.85 -0.11
C TYR A 82 -13.51 18.24 0.28
N VAL A 83 -12.53 18.02 -0.60
CA VAL A 83 -11.13 18.32 -0.27
C VAL A 83 -10.93 19.81 -0.02
N HIS A 84 -11.57 20.68 -0.82
CA HIS A 84 -11.42 22.13 -0.72
C HIS A 84 -12.24 22.76 0.39
N ASN A 85 -13.51 22.40 0.49
CA ASN A 85 -14.54 23.15 1.22
C ASN A 85 -14.95 22.50 2.55
N TYR A 86 -14.71 21.19 2.75
CA TYR A 86 -14.95 20.56 4.04
C TYR A 86 -13.87 20.93 5.06
N SER A 87 -14.31 21.41 6.22
CA SER A 87 -13.45 21.65 7.39
C SER A 87 -13.57 20.51 8.38
N VAL A 88 -12.47 19.84 8.68
CA VAL A 88 -12.45 18.73 9.65
C VAL A 88 -12.59 19.29 11.07
N ASN A 89 -13.76 19.11 11.68
CA ASN A 89 -14.10 19.59 13.02
C ASN A 89 -14.35 18.42 13.99
N SER A 90 -13.42 17.45 14.03
CA SER A 90 -13.53 16.26 14.88
C SER A 90 -12.22 16.02 15.63
N ASP A 91 -12.24 16.21 16.95
CA ASP A 91 -11.09 15.92 17.81
C ASP A 91 -10.73 14.43 17.80
N LEU A 92 -11.73 13.55 17.71
CA LEU A 92 -11.52 12.12 17.58
C LEU A 92 -10.79 11.78 16.28
N ALA A 93 -11.13 12.44 15.17
CA ALA A 93 -10.46 12.24 13.89
C ALA A 93 -8.99 12.67 13.97
N TYR A 94 -8.68 13.82 14.55
CA TYR A 94 -7.29 14.28 14.71
C TYR A 94 -6.49 13.43 15.71
N ASP A 95 -7.07 13.03 16.84
CA ASP A 95 -6.40 12.12 17.80
C ASP A 95 -6.10 10.78 17.14
N THR A 96 -7.06 10.23 16.38
CA THR A 96 -6.85 8.98 15.66
C THR A 96 -5.85 9.14 14.52
N ALA A 97 -5.90 10.22 13.75
CA ALA A 97 -4.94 10.50 12.68
C ALA A 97 -3.51 10.62 13.21
N ARG A 98 -3.32 11.22 14.39
CA ARG A 98 -2.03 11.25 15.08
C ARG A 98 -1.52 9.83 15.37
N LEU A 99 -2.37 8.96 15.89
CA LEU A 99 -1.99 7.55 16.15
C LEU A 99 -1.68 6.80 14.84
N VAL A 100 -2.50 6.97 13.79
CA VAL A 100 -2.23 6.40 12.46
C VAL A 100 -0.89 6.90 11.93
N PHE A 101 -0.59 8.20 12.05
CA PHE A 101 0.65 8.79 11.57
C PHE A 101 1.89 8.16 12.22
N LEU A 102 1.88 8.01 13.55
CA LEU A 102 2.98 7.38 14.29
C LEU A 102 3.10 5.88 13.95
N ASP A 103 1.97 5.15 13.97
CA ASP A 103 1.94 3.71 13.66
C ASP A 103 2.47 3.43 12.25
N THR A 104 2.05 4.23 11.28
CA THR A 104 2.42 4.09 9.86
C THR A 104 3.91 4.37 9.66
N LEU A 105 4.46 5.42 10.28
CA LEU A 105 5.90 5.70 10.24
C LEU A 105 6.71 4.58 10.90
N GLY A 106 6.25 4.07 12.05
CA GLY A 106 6.86 2.91 12.70
C GLY A 106 6.88 1.69 11.77
N CYS A 107 5.75 1.36 11.14
CA CYS A 107 5.67 0.25 10.18
C CYS A 107 6.67 0.40 9.02
N GLY A 108 6.84 1.62 8.52
CA GLY A 108 7.83 1.93 7.48
C GLY A 108 9.27 1.67 7.92
N LEU A 109 9.62 2.05 9.15
CA LEU A 109 10.95 1.79 9.70
C LEU A 109 11.22 0.30 9.87
N GLU A 110 10.28 -0.44 10.47
CA GLU A 110 10.40 -1.89 10.64
C GLU A 110 10.60 -2.62 9.30
N ALA A 111 9.94 -2.15 8.23
CA ALA A 111 10.12 -2.70 6.88
C ALA A 111 11.55 -2.56 6.35
N LEU A 112 12.32 -1.55 6.78
CA LEU A 112 13.70 -1.36 6.35
C LEU A 112 14.65 -2.46 6.86
N ARG A 113 14.24 -3.22 7.89
CA ARG A 113 14.96 -4.41 8.34
C ARG A 113 14.87 -5.57 7.35
N PHE A 114 13.97 -5.49 6.35
CA PHE A 114 13.75 -6.54 5.35
C PHE A 114 14.41 -6.16 4.03
N LYS A 115 15.43 -6.93 3.63
CA LYS A 115 16.17 -6.71 2.36
C LYS A 115 15.27 -6.64 1.13
N GLU A 116 14.17 -7.38 1.14
CA GLU A 116 13.21 -7.45 0.05
C GLU A 116 12.46 -6.12 -0.15
N CYS A 117 12.24 -5.37 0.94
CA CYS A 117 11.74 -3.99 0.89
C CYS A 117 12.85 -3.05 0.45
N ALA A 118 13.96 -3.05 1.21
CA ALA A 118 15.04 -2.08 1.07
C ALA A 118 15.65 -2.05 -0.35
N LYS A 119 15.70 -3.20 -1.05
CA LYS A 119 16.23 -3.29 -2.43
C LYS A 119 15.40 -2.55 -3.49
N LEU A 120 14.14 -2.21 -3.18
CA LEU A 120 13.28 -1.45 -4.09
C LEU A 120 13.35 0.06 -3.83
N LEU A 121 13.97 0.48 -2.73
CA LEU A 121 14.06 1.88 -2.32
C LEU A 121 15.28 2.56 -2.95
N GLY A 122 15.32 3.89 -2.84
CA GLY A 122 16.40 4.74 -3.34
C GLY A 122 16.08 5.43 -4.67
N PRO A 123 17.06 6.17 -5.22
CA PRO A 123 16.93 6.80 -6.52
C PRO A 123 16.94 5.76 -7.63
N VAL A 124 16.26 6.05 -8.74
CA VAL A 124 16.27 5.19 -9.93
C VAL A 124 17.68 5.05 -10.50
N VAL A 125 18.47 6.13 -10.45
CA VAL A 125 19.89 6.15 -10.82
C VAL A 125 20.72 6.50 -9.59
N GLU A 126 21.61 5.59 -9.19
CA GLU A 126 22.51 5.81 -8.06
C GLU A 126 23.33 7.10 -8.23
N GLY A 127 23.46 7.86 -7.14
CA GLY A 127 24.15 9.16 -7.14
C GLY A 127 23.30 10.35 -7.63
N THR A 128 22.02 10.15 -7.96
CA THR A 128 21.12 11.27 -8.28
C THR A 128 21.03 12.25 -7.12
N VAL A 129 21.23 13.54 -7.40
CA VAL A 129 21.07 14.64 -6.44
C VAL A 129 19.81 15.42 -6.79
N VAL A 130 18.89 15.53 -5.82
CA VAL A 130 17.65 16.30 -5.97
C VAL A 130 17.65 17.46 -4.98
N PRO A 131 17.91 18.71 -5.42
CA PRO A 131 17.87 19.87 -4.55
C PRO A 131 16.51 19.99 -3.86
N ASN A 132 16.52 20.16 -2.54
CA ASN A 132 15.32 20.29 -1.72
C ASN A 132 14.32 19.12 -1.85
N GLY A 133 14.78 17.97 -2.36
CA GLY A 133 13.97 16.79 -2.55
C GLY A 133 13.41 16.24 -1.24
N THR A 134 12.39 15.41 -1.38
CA THR A 134 11.78 14.62 -0.31
C THR A 134 12.82 13.73 0.37
N ARG A 135 12.90 13.81 1.70
CA ARG A 135 13.66 12.85 2.52
C ARG A 135 12.79 11.64 2.84
N VAL A 136 13.39 10.45 2.75
CA VAL A 136 12.71 9.18 3.06
C VAL A 136 13.09 8.76 4.49
N PRO A 137 12.13 8.67 5.45
CA PRO A 137 12.41 8.33 6.85
C PRO A 137 13.23 7.05 7.02
N GLY A 138 14.21 7.07 7.92
CA GLY A 138 15.08 5.92 8.22
C GLY A 138 16.18 5.66 7.18
N THR A 139 16.34 6.51 6.16
CA THR A 139 17.27 6.31 5.04
C THR A 139 18.12 7.55 4.77
N PRO A 140 19.20 7.44 3.96
CA PRO A 140 19.95 8.59 3.45
C PRO A 140 19.31 9.27 2.24
N TYR A 141 18.21 8.73 1.72
CA TYR A 141 17.70 9.14 0.42
C TYR A 141 17.06 10.52 0.45
N GLN A 142 17.42 11.31 -0.56
CA GLN A 142 16.75 12.56 -0.92
C GLN A 142 16.33 12.46 -2.40
N LEU A 143 15.03 12.42 -2.64
CA LEU A 143 14.44 12.06 -3.93
C LEU A 143 13.51 13.17 -4.44
N ASP A 144 13.14 13.10 -5.71
CA ASP A 144 12.01 13.90 -6.22
C ASP A 144 10.70 13.43 -5.53
N PRO A 145 9.65 14.27 -5.47
CA PRO A 145 8.43 13.93 -4.73
C PRO A 145 7.67 12.73 -5.32
N VAL A 146 7.87 12.39 -6.60
CA VAL A 146 7.24 11.23 -7.23
C VAL A 146 7.90 9.96 -6.71
N ASN A 147 9.22 9.84 -6.80
CA ASN A 147 9.93 8.67 -6.29
C ASN A 147 9.96 8.60 -4.76
N GLY A 148 9.97 9.76 -4.07
CA GLY A 148 9.78 9.85 -2.63
C GLY A 148 8.46 9.24 -2.17
N ALA A 149 7.37 9.51 -2.91
CA ALA A 149 6.06 8.94 -2.62
C ALA A 149 6.03 7.41 -2.79
N PHE A 150 6.70 6.86 -3.82
CA PHE A 150 6.89 5.42 -3.95
C PHE A 150 7.61 4.83 -2.74
N ASN A 151 8.75 5.42 -2.37
CA ASN A 151 9.61 4.90 -1.32
C ASN A 151 8.90 4.86 0.04
N ILE A 152 8.25 5.96 0.41
CA ILE A 152 7.49 6.05 1.67
C ILE A 152 6.29 5.10 1.61
N GLY A 153 5.50 5.13 0.52
CA GLY A 153 4.32 4.27 0.39
C GLY A 153 4.64 2.77 0.36
N ALA A 154 5.77 2.37 -0.23
CA ALA A 154 6.21 0.98 -0.26
C ALA A 154 6.66 0.49 1.12
N MET A 155 7.41 1.30 1.89
CA MET A 155 7.88 0.87 3.21
C MET A 155 6.73 0.73 4.21
N ILE A 156 5.81 1.71 4.26
CA ILE A 156 4.76 1.74 5.28
C ILE A 156 3.77 0.58 5.14
N ARG A 157 3.59 0.10 3.89
CA ARG A 157 2.71 -1.01 3.56
C ARG A 157 3.40 -2.38 3.59
N TRP A 158 4.74 -2.42 3.60
CA TRP A 158 5.49 -3.60 3.19
C TRP A 158 5.11 -4.87 3.95
N LEU A 159 5.06 -4.74 5.29
CA LEU A 159 4.86 -5.83 6.25
C LEU A 159 3.39 -6.11 6.55
N ASP A 160 2.47 -5.43 5.85
CA ASP A 160 1.04 -5.56 6.13
C ASP A 160 0.72 -5.27 7.61
N TYR A 161 1.43 -4.32 8.21
CA TYR A 161 1.30 -4.02 9.65
C TYR A 161 0.70 -2.63 9.93
N ASN A 162 0.43 -1.86 8.89
CA ASN A 162 -0.26 -0.58 8.98
C ASN A 162 -1.77 -0.76 9.19
N ASP A 163 -2.49 0.38 9.19
CA ASP A 163 -3.93 0.43 9.42
C ASP A 163 -4.76 -0.40 8.42
N CYS A 164 -6.06 -0.49 8.66
CA CYS A 164 -6.97 -1.16 7.74
C CYS A 164 -8.38 -0.56 7.75
N TRP A 165 -9.02 -0.62 6.60
CA TRP A 165 -10.43 -0.34 6.39
C TRP A 165 -11.10 -1.49 5.65
N LEU A 166 -12.09 -2.09 6.30
CA LEU A 166 -12.83 -3.25 5.78
C LEU A 166 -14.26 -2.84 5.43
N ALA A 167 -14.64 -2.99 4.18
CA ALA A 167 -15.99 -2.71 3.68
C ALA A 167 -16.31 -3.59 2.45
N ALA A 168 -17.14 -3.14 1.49
CA ALA A 168 -17.34 -3.86 0.23
C ALA A 168 -16.02 -4.01 -0.56
N GLU A 169 -15.15 -3.02 -0.44
CA GLU A 169 -13.72 -3.12 -0.75
C GLU A 169 -12.87 -3.09 0.52
N TRP A 170 -11.72 -3.75 0.48
CA TRP A 170 -10.71 -3.72 1.53
C TRP A 170 -9.58 -2.79 1.15
N GLY A 171 -9.00 -2.07 2.10
CA GLY A 171 -7.82 -1.26 1.85
C GLY A 171 -7.10 -0.80 3.11
N HIS A 172 -6.01 -0.07 2.90
CA HIS A 172 -5.18 0.50 3.96
C HIS A 172 -5.04 2.00 3.68
N PRO A 173 -5.92 2.84 4.24
CA PRO A 173 -5.90 4.25 3.87
C PRO A 173 -4.68 5.02 4.37
N SER A 174 -3.93 4.49 5.35
CA SER A 174 -2.59 5.00 5.68
C SER A 174 -1.60 4.95 4.53
N ASP A 175 -1.83 4.12 3.50
CA ASP A 175 -0.97 4.05 2.30
C ASP A 175 -0.80 5.42 1.64
N ASN A 176 -1.84 6.26 1.65
CA ASN A 176 -1.83 7.61 1.09
C ASN A 176 -0.78 8.53 1.74
N LEU A 177 -0.29 8.18 2.95
CA LEU A 177 0.79 8.91 3.62
C LEU A 177 2.06 8.97 2.75
N GLY A 178 2.28 7.98 1.87
CA GLY A 178 3.37 8.01 0.90
C GLY A 178 3.37 9.29 0.06
N GLY A 179 2.26 9.58 -0.62
CA GLY A 179 2.13 10.80 -1.42
C GLY A 179 2.04 12.07 -0.59
N ILE A 180 1.28 12.03 0.52
CA ILE A 180 1.07 13.20 1.39
C ILE A 180 2.38 13.67 2.01
N LEU A 181 3.13 12.77 2.67
CA LEU A 181 4.36 13.13 3.37
C LEU A 181 5.46 13.55 2.38
N ALA A 182 5.58 12.84 1.26
CA ALA A 182 6.57 13.17 0.24
C ALA A 182 6.40 14.59 -0.28
N VAL A 183 5.16 14.97 -0.61
CA VAL A 183 4.84 16.30 -1.14
C VAL A 183 4.90 17.37 -0.05
N ALA A 184 4.44 17.09 1.17
CA ALA A 184 4.52 18.04 2.29
C ALA A 184 5.97 18.42 2.62
N ASP A 185 6.86 17.43 2.69
CA ASP A 185 8.28 17.61 2.95
C ASP A 185 8.95 18.39 1.81
N TRP A 186 8.68 18.01 0.56
CA TRP A 186 9.22 18.70 -0.62
C TRP A 186 8.79 20.17 -0.72
N ILE A 187 7.50 20.48 -0.49
CA ILE A 187 6.97 21.85 -0.45
C ILE A 187 7.74 22.66 0.60
N SER A 188 7.82 22.13 1.82
CA SER A 188 8.44 22.82 2.96
C SER A 188 9.92 23.11 2.72
N ARG A 189 10.69 22.12 2.25
CA ARG A 189 12.11 22.29 1.92
C ARG A 189 12.33 23.29 0.81
N THR A 190 11.54 23.20 -0.26
CA THR A 190 11.64 24.11 -1.41
C THR A 190 11.34 25.56 -1.00
N ASN A 191 10.27 25.78 -0.23
CA ASN A 191 9.88 27.11 0.22
C ASN A 191 10.87 27.71 1.24
N ARG A 192 11.43 26.87 2.12
CA ARG A 192 12.51 27.30 3.03
C ARG A 192 13.77 27.73 2.28
N ALA A 193 14.04 27.12 1.12
CA ALA A 193 15.12 27.50 0.22
C ALA A 193 14.78 28.69 -0.71
N GLY A 194 13.66 29.41 -0.46
CA GLY A 194 13.25 30.57 -1.25
C GLY A 194 12.37 30.25 -2.47
N GLY A 195 11.90 29.01 -2.61
CA GLY A 195 10.91 28.62 -3.60
C GLY A 195 9.48 29.05 -3.24
N ASN A 196 8.52 28.71 -4.11
CA ASN A 196 7.12 29.07 -3.94
C ASN A 196 6.17 27.97 -4.47
N LEU A 197 6.16 26.82 -3.81
CA LEU A 197 5.22 25.72 -4.05
C LEU A 197 4.07 25.78 -3.04
N GLY A 198 2.88 25.32 -3.41
CA GLY A 198 1.76 25.18 -2.46
C GLY A 198 1.43 26.48 -1.70
N ASN A 199 1.48 27.63 -2.40
CA ASN A 199 1.28 28.98 -1.86
C ASN A 199 2.39 29.48 -0.92
N GLY A 200 3.62 28.97 -1.05
CA GLY A 200 4.81 29.51 -0.37
C GLY A 200 4.89 29.20 1.13
N LYS A 201 3.99 28.36 1.66
CA LYS A 201 3.94 28.01 3.08
C LYS A 201 4.95 26.93 3.46
N ILE A 202 5.40 26.96 4.71
CA ILE A 202 6.04 25.80 5.36
C ILE A 202 4.93 24.94 5.93
N VAL A 203 4.83 23.69 5.48
CA VAL A 203 3.72 22.80 5.83
C VAL A 203 3.89 22.35 7.28
N LYS A 204 2.80 22.39 8.04
CA LYS A 204 2.75 21.86 9.42
C LYS A 204 2.27 20.41 9.44
N VAL A 205 2.68 19.64 10.44
CA VAL A 205 2.19 18.24 10.59
C VAL A 205 0.67 18.20 10.73
N LYS A 206 0.03 19.22 11.32
CA LYS A 206 -1.44 19.33 11.34
C LYS A 206 -2.08 19.23 9.95
N GLU A 207 -1.48 19.85 8.94
CA GLU A 207 -1.98 19.82 7.57
C GLU A 207 -1.76 18.45 6.92
N VAL A 208 -0.71 17.72 7.32
CA VAL A 208 -0.52 16.31 6.97
C VAL A 208 -1.62 15.45 7.59
N LEU A 209 -1.95 15.65 8.87
CA LEU A 209 -3.03 14.94 9.54
C LEU A 209 -4.40 15.23 8.90
N GLU A 210 -4.68 16.48 8.53
CA GLU A 210 -5.91 16.83 7.81
C GLU A 210 -5.97 16.14 6.42
N ALA A 211 -4.86 16.15 5.67
CA ALA A 211 -4.78 15.45 4.40
C ALA A 211 -4.95 13.93 4.56
N MET A 212 -4.41 13.33 5.63
CA MET A 212 -4.64 11.93 5.95
C MET A 212 -6.12 11.67 6.20
N ILE A 213 -6.81 12.47 7.02
CA ILE A 213 -8.25 12.33 7.31
C ILE A 213 -9.05 12.38 6.00
N LYS A 214 -8.76 13.35 5.13
CA LYS A 214 -9.45 13.50 3.84
C LYS A 214 -9.17 12.35 2.88
N ALA A 215 -7.95 11.85 2.82
CA ALA A 215 -7.61 10.69 2.00
C ALA A 215 -8.29 9.42 2.52
N HIS A 216 -8.33 9.23 3.85
CA HIS A 216 -9.06 8.14 4.48
C HIS A 216 -10.54 8.19 4.11
N GLU A 217 -11.15 9.37 4.18
CA GLU A 217 -12.56 9.53 3.89
C GLU A 217 -12.90 9.21 2.44
N ILE A 218 -12.14 9.76 1.47
CA ILE A 218 -12.37 9.48 0.05
C ILE A 218 -12.25 7.98 -0.25
N GLN A 219 -11.12 7.37 0.12
CA GLN A 219 -10.88 5.95 -0.13
C GLN A 219 -11.90 5.08 0.61
N GLY A 220 -12.15 5.37 1.88
CA GLY A 220 -12.98 4.52 2.72
C GLY A 220 -14.47 4.64 2.39
N VAL A 221 -14.97 5.84 2.07
CA VAL A 221 -16.37 6.03 1.66
C VAL A 221 -16.64 5.39 0.31
N LEU A 222 -15.73 5.51 -0.67
CA LEU A 222 -15.84 4.77 -1.93
C LEU A 222 -15.85 3.26 -1.68
N ALA A 223 -15.01 2.76 -0.77
CA ALA A 223 -14.96 1.34 -0.42
C ALA A 223 -16.22 0.80 0.28
N LEU A 224 -17.11 1.65 0.81
CA LEU A 224 -18.29 1.23 1.57
C LEU A 224 -19.19 0.30 0.77
N GLU A 225 -19.53 0.69 -0.46
CA GLU A 225 -20.48 -0.03 -1.31
C GLU A 225 -19.91 -0.41 -2.68
N ASN A 226 -18.69 0.04 -3.02
CA ASN A 226 -18.08 -0.18 -4.33
C ASN A 226 -16.94 -1.18 -4.21
N SER A 227 -17.13 -2.37 -4.80
CA SER A 227 -16.18 -3.48 -4.74
C SER A 227 -15.41 -3.62 -6.05
N TYR A 228 -14.15 -3.20 -6.06
CA TYR A 228 -13.24 -3.31 -7.20
C TYR A 228 -12.70 -4.74 -7.33
N ASN A 229 -12.55 -5.45 -6.21
CA ASN A 229 -12.18 -6.86 -6.19
C ASN A 229 -13.19 -7.74 -6.95
N ARG A 230 -14.50 -7.45 -6.88
CA ARG A 230 -15.56 -8.17 -7.63
C ARG A 230 -15.55 -7.93 -9.14
N VAL A 231 -14.79 -6.95 -9.61
CA VAL A 231 -14.56 -6.67 -11.03
C VAL A 231 -13.11 -6.97 -11.45
N GLY A 232 -12.29 -7.55 -10.57
CA GLY A 232 -10.93 -7.99 -10.87
C GLY A 232 -9.84 -6.92 -10.74
N LEU A 233 -10.19 -5.73 -10.25
CA LEU A 233 -9.28 -4.59 -10.09
C LEU A 233 -8.79 -4.43 -8.66
N ASP A 234 -7.57 -3.93 -8.50
CA ASP A 234 -6.95 -3.69 -7.21
C ASP A 234 -7.44 -2.42 -6.52
N HIS A 235 -7.70 -2.51 -5.21
CA HIS A 235 -8.09 -1.40 -4.34
C HIS A 235 -7.14 -0.21 -4.39
N VAL A 236 -5.90 -0.37 -4.88
CA VAL A 236 -4.95 0.75 -4.99
C VAL A 236 -5.39 1.80 -6.00
N VAL A 237 -6.42 1.54 -6.82
CA VAL A 237 -7.14 2.61 -7.54
C VAL A 237 -7.66 3.69 -6.57
N LEU A 238 -8.16 3.29 -5.40
CA LEU A 238 -8.66 4.21 -4.39
C LEU A 238 -7.53 5.00 -3.72
N VAL A 239 -6.38 4.37 -3.49
CA VAL A 239 -5.17 5.06 -3.02
C VAL A 239 -4.74 6.12 -4.03
N LYS A 240 -4.70 5.75 -5.32
CA LYS A 240 -4.35 6.69 -6.41
C LYS A 240 -5.30 7.89 -6.45
N VAL A 241 -6.61 7.65 -6.37
CA VAL A 241 -7.64 8.69 -6.40
C VAL A 241 -7.58 9.60 -5.17
N ALA A 242 -7.56 9.02 -3.97
CA ALA A 242 -7.52 9.76 -2.71
C ALA A 242 -6.24 10.59 -2.57
N THR A 243 -5.07 9.99 -2.85
CA THR A 243 -3.78 10.70 -2.86
C THR A 243 -3.79 11.83 -3.87
N THR A 244 -4.30 11.61 -5.10
CA THR A 244 -4.38 12.65 -6.14
C THR A 244 -5.18 13.86 -5.66
N ALA A 245 -6.34 13.62 -5.05
CA ALA A 245 -7.22 14.69 -4.59
C ALA A 245 -6.55 15.57 -3.52
N VAL A 246 -5.99 14.96 -2.47
CA VAL A 246 -5.38 15.71 -1.36
C VAL A 246 -4.06 16.36 -1.75
N VAL A 247 -3.23 15.69 -2.56
CA VAL A 247 -1.95 16.24 -3.06
C VAL A 247 -2.20 17.43 -3.99
N ALA A 248 -3.25 17.40 -4.82
CA ALA A 248 -3.63 18.54 -5.64
C ALA A 248 -3.88 19.80 -4.78
N LYS A 249 -4.69 19.68 -3.72
CA LYS A 249 -4.93 20.81 -2.79
C LYS A 249 -3.64 21.26 -2.10
N MET A 250 -2.80 20.33 -1.64
CA MET A 250 -1.52 20.67 -0.99
C MET A 250 -0.60 21.47 -1.91
N LEU A 251 -0.58 21.17 -3.21
CA LEU A 251 0.21 21.88 -4.22
C LEU A 251 -0.41 23.21 -4.68
N GLY A 252 -1.54 23.61 -4.11
CA GLY A 252 -2.21 24.89 -4.39
C GLY A 252 -3.07 24.88 -5.65
N LEU A 253 -3.41 23.71 -6.20
CA LEU A 253 -4.38 23.63 -7.29
C LEU A 253 -5.76 24.02 -6.76
N ASN A 254 -6.53 24.73 -7.59
CA ASN A 254 -7.92 25.08 -7.26
C ASN A 254 -8.87 23.88 -7.43
N GLU A 255 -10.13 24.02 -7.04
CA GLU A 255 -11.14 22.96 -7.09
C GLU A 255 -11.29 22.33 -8.49
N LYS A 256 -11.32 23.15 -9.55
CA LYS A 256 -11.40 22.64 -10.93
C LYS A 256 -10.16 21.83 -11.31
N GLN A 257 -8.96 22.32 -10.98
CA GLN A 257 -7.71 21.60 -11.24
C GLN A 257 -7.60 20.32 -10.41
N THR A 258 -8.15 20.31 -9.18
CA THR A 258 -8.29 19.07 -8.39
C THR A 258 -9.24 18.09 -9.08
N ALA A 259 -10.38 18.54 -9.60
CA ALA A 259 -11.27 17.70 -10.41
C ALA A 259 -10.55 17.17 -11.65
N ASP A 260 -9.82 18.01 -12.40
CA ASP A 260 -8.99 17.60 -13.54
C ASP A 260 -8.02 16.48 -13.15
N ALA A 261 -7.29 16.64 -12.05
CA ALA A 261 -6.37 15.61 -11.54
C ALA A 261 -7.07 14.31 -11.16
N ILE A 262 -8.21 14.39 -10.46
CA ILE A 262 -8.99 13.20 -10.09
C ILE A 262 -9.47 12.46 -11.35
N THR A 263 -9.90 13.16 -12.41
CA THR A 263 -10.27 12.49 -13.67
C THR A 263 -9.09 11.78 -14.31
N GLN A 264 -7.88 12.36 -14.22
CA GLN A 264 -6.65 11.71 -14.70
C GLN A 264 -6.32 10.44 -13.90
N ALA A 265 -6.66 10.37 -12.62
CA ALA A 265 -6.49 9.15 -11.81
C ALA A 265 -7.48 8.04 -12.22
N TRP A 266 -8.70 8.39 -12.61
CA TRP A 266 -9.72 7.43 -13.05
C TRP A 266 -9.50 6.91 -14.48
N VAL A 267 -9.07 7.78 -15.41
CA VAL A 267 -8.78 7.39 -16.80
C VAL A 267 -7.49 6.56 -16.90
N ASP A 268 -6.67 6.58 -15.86
CA ASP A 268 -5.41 5.83 -15.79
C ASP A 268 -5.63 4.31 -15.86
N GLY A 269 -4.58 3.59 -16.24
CA GLY A 269 -4.58 2.13 -16.16
C GLY A 269 -4.71 1.66 -14.70
N GLN A 270 -5.70 0.82 -14.42
CA GLN A 270 -5.90 0.23 -13.09
C GLN A 270 -5.32 -1.16 -13.02
N SER A 271 -4.49 -1.43 -12.00
CA SER A 271 -3.82 -2.72 -11.86
C SER A 271 -4.80 -3.83 -11.54
N LEU A 272 -4.55 -5.01 -12.09
CA LEU A 272 -5.19 -6.26 -11.66
C LEU A 272 -4.78 -6.63 -10.22
N ARG A 273 -5.50 -7.58 -9.60
CA ARG A 273 -5.19 -8.13 -8.27
C ARG A 273 -4.44 -9.46 -8.27
N THR A 274 -3.98 -9.94 -9.42
CA THR A 274 -3.43 -11.31 -9.57
C THR A 274 -2.35 -11.62 -8.53
N TYR A 275 -1.52 -10.63 -8.18
CA TYR A 275 -0.44 -10.76 -7.19
C TYR A 275 -0.88 -10.90 -5.73
N ARG A 276 -2.18 -10.81 -5.44
CA ARG A 276 -2.76 -11.03 -4.10
C ARG A 276 -3.42 -12.40 -3.94
N HIS A 277 -3.55 -13.17 -5.02
CA HIS A 277 -4.31 -14.41 -5.03
C HIS A 277 -3.45 -15.60 -5.48
N SER A 278 -3.71 -16.75 -4.85
CA SER A 278 -3.14 -18.03 -5.28
C SER A 278 -3.50 -18.31 -6.75
N PRO A 279 -2.58 -18.86 -7.57
CA PRO A 279 -1.23 -19.32 -7.22
C PRO A 279 -0.13 -18.26 -7.39
N ASN A 280 -0.47 -16.97 -7.60
CA ASN A 280 0.48 -15.90 -7.95
C ASN A 280 0.74 -14.92 -6.80
N THR A 281 0.45 -15.29 -5.56
CA THR A 281 0.62 -14.38 -4.42
C THR A 281 2.09 -14.03 -4.28
N MET A 282 2.44 -12.73 -4.32
CA MET A 282 3.83 -12.26 -4.36
C MET A 282 4.01 -10.85 -3.76
N SER A 283 5.26 -10.40 -3.63
CA SER A 283 5.63 -9.12 -3.01
C SER A 283 5.04 -7.86 -3.65
N ARG A 284 4.47 -7.91 -4.87
CA ARG A 284 3.77 -6.75 -5.45
C ARG A 284 2.61 -6.29 -4.58
N LYS A 285 1.99 -7.19 -3.81
CA LYS A 285 0.97 -6.84 -2.82
C LYS A 285 1.46 -5.82 -1.77
N SER A 286 2.78 -5.80 -1.50
CA SER A 286 3.45 -4.98 -0.50
C SER A 286 3.89 -3.60 -1.01
N TRP A 287 4.04 -3.41 -2.33
CA TRP A 287 4.47 -2.13 -2.92
C TRP A 287 3.49 -1.51 -3.93
N ALA A 288 2.40 -2.21 -4.29
CA ALA A 288 1.39 -1.68 -5.22
C ALA A 288 0.75 -0.36 -4.75
N ALA A 289 0.61 -0.15 -3.44
CA ALA A 289 0.08 1.09 -2.90
C ALA A 289 1.09 2.26 -2.97
N GLY A 290 2.39 1.97 -2.79
CA GLY A 290 3.46 2.92 -3.05
C GLY A 290 3.52 3.34 -4.53
N ASP A 291 3.35 2.39 -5.45
CA ASP A 291 3.23 2.65 -6.89
C ASP A 291 2.01 3.53 -7.22
N ALA A 292 0.87 3.29 -6.57
CA ALA A 292 -0.31 4.16 -6.69
C ALA A 292 -0.07 5.59 -6.18
N CYS A 293 0.67 5.76 -5.07
CA CYS A 293 1.09 7.07 -4.57
C CYS A 293 2.02 7.78 -5.56
N GLN A 294 3.03 7.08 -6.08
CA GLN A 294 3.92 7.57 -7.11
C GLN A 294 3.13 8.09 -8.33
N ARG A 295 2.17 7.28 -8.79
CA ARG A 295 1.32 7.62 -9.92
C ARG A 295 0.49 8.86 -9.62
N ALA A 296 -0.15 8.93 -8.46
CA ALA A 296 -0.97 10.06 -8.04
C ALA A 296 -0.18 11.39 -8.06
N VAL A 297 0.98 11.44 -7.40
CA VAL A 297 1.83 12.65 -7.40
C VAL A 297 2.23 13.03 -8.82
N ASN A 298 2.60 12.06 -9.66
CA ASN A 298 2.98 12.31 -11.04
C ASN A 298 1.82 12.84 -11.92
N LEU A 299 0.56 12.45 -11.65
CA LEU A 299 -0.62 12.97 -12.34
C LEU A 299 -0.92 14.41 -11.91
N VAL A 300 -0.88 14.70 -10.61
CA VAL A 300 -1.07 16.06 -10.10
C VAL A 300 -0.05 17.04 -10.69
N LEU A 301 1.23 16.64 -10.78
CA LEU A 301 2.28 17.48 -11.37
C LEU A 301 2.07 17.76 -12.87
N LYS A 302 1.33 16.92 -13.61
CA LYS A 302 0.95 17.22 -15.01
C LYS A 302 -0.16 18.26 -15.07
N VAL A 303 -1.19 18.09 -14.24
CA VAL A 303 -2.29 19.06 -14.17
C VAL A 303 -1.81 20.41 -13.66
N GLN A 304 -0.86 20.43 -12.72
CA GLN A 304 -0.21 21.66 -12.27
C GLN A 304 0.48 22.42 -13.42
N LYS A 305 0.95 21.72 -14.45
CA LYS A 305 1.56 22.31 -15.67
C LYS A 305 0.52 22.71 -16.73
N GLY A 306 -0.76 22.54 -16.46
CA GLY A 306 -1.86 22.93 -17.35
C GLY A 306 -2.50 21.78 -18.14
N GLU A 307 -2.19 20.52 -17.82
CA GLU A 307 -2.92 19.38 -18.40
C GLU A 307 -4.40 19.42 -18.00
N GLY A 308 -5.30 19.18 -18.95
CA GLY A 308 -6.74 19.20 -18.72
C GLY A 308 -7.29 17.91 -18.12
N GLY A 309 -8.54 17.93 -17.65
CA GLY A 309 -9.26 16.75 -17.20
C GLY A 309 -10.13 16.10 -18.28
N VAL A 310 -10.79 15.01 -17.88
CA VAL A 310 -11.72 14.21 -18.68
C VAL A 310 -13.08 14.24 -17.97
N PRO A 311 -13.96 15.22 -18.23
CA PRO A 311 -15.11 15.49 -17.37
C PRO A 311 -16.05 14.30 -17.12
N THR A 312 -16.31 13.49 -18.16
CA THR A 312 -17.19 12.32 -18.10
C THR A 312 -16.41 11.00 -18.00
N VAL A 313 -15.26 11.00 -17.30
CA VAL A 313 -14.36 9.84 -17.19
C VAL A 313 -15.05 8.59 -16.65
N LEU A 314 -16.07 8.74 -15.80
CA LEU A 314 -16.83 7.64 -15.23
C LEU A 314 -17.99 7.25 -16.15
N SER A 315 -18.78 8.23 -16.60
CA SER A 315 -20.09 8.01 -17.23
C SER A 315 -20.11 7.98 -18.76
N ALA A 316 -19.00 8.29 -19.43
CA ALA A 316 -18.96 8.30 -20.90
C ALA A 316 -19.44 6.95 -21.46
N PRO A 317 -20.46 6.93 -22.34
CA PRO A 317 -20.94 5.67 -22.92
C PRO A 317 -19.80 4.94 -23.64
N VAL A 318 -19.70 3.63 -23.45
CA VAL A 318 -18.70 2.70 -24.01
C VAL A 318 -17.27 2.90 -23.46
N TRP A 319 -16.87 4.13 -23.17
CA TRP A 319 -15.46 4.48 -22.89
C TRP A 319 -15.19 4.90 -21.44
N GLY A 320 -16.24 5.16 -20.67
CA GLY A 320 -16.16 5.57 -19.27
C GLY A 320 -15.84 4.40 -18.35
N PHE A 321 -15.27 4.72 -17.18
CA PHE A 321 -14.88 3.74 -16.17
C PHE A 321 -16.02 2.77 -15.81
N TYR A 322 -17.26 3.27 -15.72
CA TYR A 322 -18.41 2.45 -15.37
C TYR A 322 -18.65 1.33 -16.39
N ASP A 323 -18.72 1.67 -17.67
CA ASP A 323 -18.95 0.70 -18.74
C ASP A 323 -17.77 -0.25 -18.92
N VAL A 324 -16.54 0.27 -18.92
CA VAL A 324 -15.34 -0.50 -19.25
C VAL A 324 -14.87 -1.38 -18.08
N LEU A 325 -14.85 -0.84 -16.87
CA LEU A 325 -14.14 -1.42 -15.72
C LEU A 325 -15.05 -1.75 -14.54
N PHE A 326 -16.29 -1.25 -14.53
CA PHE A 326 -17.24 -1.47 -13.43
C PHE A 326 -18.52 -2.21 -13.86
N LYS A 327 -18.46 -2.92 -14.99
CA LYS A 327 -19.55 -3.75 -15.54
C LYS A 327 -20.86 -2.96 -15.76
N GLY A 328 -20.75 -1.70 -16.17
CA GLY A 328 -21.88 -0.79 -16.37
C GLY A 328 -22.56 -0.29 -15.09
N ASN A 329 -22.05 -0.66 -13.90
CA ASN A 329 -22.61 -0.17 -12.64
C ASN A 329 -22.06 1.23 -12.33
N LYS A 330 -22.86 2.03 -11.63
CA LYS A 330 -22.41 3.31 -11.06
C LYS A 330 -21.91 3.11 -9.63
N PHE A 331 -21.09 4.04 -9.15
CA PHE A 331 -20.74 4.06 -7.74
C PHE A 331 -21.97 4.35 -6.87
N LYS A 332 -21.97 3.76 -5.68
CA LYS A 332 -22.98 3.93 -4.64
C LYS A 332 -22.33 4.50 -3.38
N PHE A 333 -23.10 5.32 -2.68
CA PHE A 333 -22.65 6.03 -1.50
C PHE A 333 -23.74 5.95 -0.43
N GLN A 334 -23.47 5.22 0.65
CA GLN A 334 -24.36 5.19 1.82
C GLN A 334 -24.24 6.43 2.71
N ARG A 335 -23.30 7.35 2.42
CA ARG A 335 -23.05 8.58 3.17
C ARG A 335 -22.23 9.60 2.37
N PRO A 336 -22.32 10.91 2.70
CA PRO A 336 -21.38 11.92 2.20
C PRO A 336 -20.00 11.78 2.87
N TYR A 337 -19.00 12.47 2.31
CA TYR A 337 -17.66 12.58 2.90
C TYR A 337 -17.67 13.47 4.16
N GLY A 338 -17.06 13.00 5.24
CA GLY A 338 -16.81 13.75 6.49
C GLY A 338 -15.47 13.37 7.11
N SER A 339 -15.48 12.72 8.28
CA SER A 339 -14.29 12.18 8.98
C SER A 339 -14.52 10.77 9.53
N TYR A 340 -15.57 10.10 9.05
CA TYR A 340 -16.02 8.81 9.59
C TYR A 340 -14.98 7.71 9.49
N VAL A 341 -14.24 7.64 8.38
CA VAL A 341 -13.29 6.55 8.13
C VAL A 341 -12.14 6.64 9.11
N MET A 342 -11.56 7.82 9.31
CA MET A 342 -10.48 8.00 10.29
C MET A 342 -10.95 7.65 11.70
N GLU A 343 -12.15 8.10 12.09
CA GLU A 343 -12.70 7.82 13.43
C GLU A 343 -12.93 6.33 13.71
N ASN A 344 -13.13 5.53 12.66
CA ASN A 344 -13.44 4.10 12.75
C ASN A 344 -12.34 3.19 12.18
N VAL A 345 -11.17 3.76 11.85
CA VAL A 345 -10.06 2.99 11.26
C VAL A 345 -9.58 1.90 12.22
N LEU A 346 -9.14 0.80 11.65
CA LEU A 346 -8.64 -0.35 12.39
C LEU A 346 -7.11 -0.31 12.47
N PHE A 347 -6.55 -0.60 13.64
CA PHE A 347 -5.11 -0.76 13.81
C PHE A 347 -4.71 -2.24 13.87
N LYS A 348 -3.57 -2.60 13.28
CA LYS A 348 -2.91 -3.88 13.57
C LYS A 348 -1.92 -3.66 14.69
N VAL A 349 -2.38 -3.88 15.92
CA VAL A 349 -1.63 -3.49 17.13
C VAL A 349 -0.65 -4.59 17.53
N SER A 350 -1.13 -5.83 17.60
CA SER A 350 -0.40 -6.93 18.23
C SER A 350 0.38 -7.79 17.24
N TYR A 351 -0.14 -7.98 16.02
CA TYR A 351 0.38 -8.97 15.08
C TYR A 351 0.48 -8.43 13.64
N PRO A 352 1.61 -8.63 12.94
CA PRO A 352 1.79 -8.29 11.52
C PRO A 352 1.10 -9.33 10.62
N ALA A 353 -0.23 -9.38 10.69
CA ALA A 353 -1.06 -10.43 10.11
C ALA A 353 -2.16 -9.84 9.23
N GLU A 354 -2.63 -10.58 8.21
CA GLU A 354 -3.84 -10.21 7.46
C GLU A 354 -5.03 -9.98 8.42
N PHE A 355 -5.80 -8.92 8.21
CA PHE A 355 -6.68 -8.36 9.24
C PHE A 355 -7.79 -9.33 9.68
N HIS A 356 -8.32 -10.16 8.77
CA HIS A 356 -9.39 -11.12 9.05
C HIS A 356 -8.96 -12.24 10.01
N SER A 357 -7.67 -12.37 10.29
CA SER A 357 -7.10 -13.34 11.24
C SER A 357 -6.81 -12.78 12.63
N GLN A 358 -6.86 -11.45 12.84
CA GLN A 358 -6.38 -10.82 14.07
C GLN A 358 -7.03 -11.40 15.33
N THR A 359 -8.36 -11.54 15.32
CA THR A 359 -9.11 -12.15 16.43
C THR A 359 -8.90 -13.66 16.55
N ALA A 360 -8.64 -14.38 15.45
CA ALA A 360 -8.27 -15.80 15.52
C ALA A 360 -6.94 -16.00 16.24
N ILE A 361 -5.98 -15.10 16.02
CA ILE A 361 -4.69 -15.09 16.71
C ILE A 361 -4.87 -14.74 18.19
N GLU A 362 -5.73 -13.78 18.53
CA GLU A 362 -6.10 -13.49 19.94
C GLU A 362 -6.73 -14.72 20.62
N CYS A 363 -7.67 -15.40 19.96
CA CYS A 363 -8.23 -16.67 20.45
C CYS A 363 -7.14 -17.73 20.66
N ALA A 364 -6.21 -17.86 19.71
CA ALA A 364 -5.10 -18.81 19.77
C ALA A 364 -4.16 -18.53 20.95
N GLN A 365 -3.90 -17.26 21.25
CA GLN A 365 -3.09 -16.85 22.40
C GLN A 365 -3.77 -17.22 23.73
N ILE A 366 -5.09 -16.99 23.84
CA ILE A 366 -5.88 -17.38 25.02
C ILE A 366 -5.84 -18.90 25.20
N ILE A 367 -6.01 -19.66 24.11
CA ILE A 367 -5.94 -21.13 24.12
C ILE A 367 -4.55 -21.61 24.52
N ASN A 368 -3.48 -21.01 23.99
CA ASN A 368 -2.11 -21.36 24.37
C ASN A 368 -1.91 -21.27 25.90
N ARG A 369 -2.40 -20.19 26.53
CA ARG A 369 -2.36 -20.03 28.00
C ARG A 369 -3.22 -21.08 28.72
N LYS A 370 -4.42 -21.40 28.22
CA LYS A 370 -5.27 -22.47 28.78
C LYS A 370 -4.57 -23.84 28.72
N LEU A 371 -3.93 -24.18 27.60
CA LEU A 371 -3.15 -25.42 27.45
C LEU A 371 -1.99 -25.48 28.46
N ALA A 372 -1.21 -24.40 28.57
CA ALA A 372 -0.10 -24.33 29.50
C ALA A 372 -0.55 -24.52 30.96
N ALA A 373 -1.68 -23.92 31.36
CA ALA A 373 -2.26 -24.10 32.69
C ALA A 373 -2.70 -25.54 32.99
N MET A 374 -2.97 -26.33 31.95
CA MET A 374 -3.30 -27.77 32.04
C MET A 374 -2.06 -28.67 31.95
N GLY A 375 -0.85 -28.11 31.86
CA GLY A 375 0.37 -28.87 31.58
C GLY A 375 0.43 -29.46 30.16
N LYS A 376 -0.33 -28.88 29.23
CA LYS A 376 -0.44 -29.30 27.82
C LYS A 376 0.18 -28.26 26.89
N SER A 377 0.33 -28.65 25.63
CA SER A 377 0.95 -27.86 24.57
C SER A 377 0.19 -28.03 23.25
N ALA A 378 0.63 -27.33 22.21
CA ALA A 378 0.07 -27.49 20.87
C ALA A 378 0.23 -28.92 20.30
N LYS A 379 1.16 -29.73 20.83
CA LYS A 379 1.32 -31.15 20.45
C LYS A 379 0.14 -32.02 20.90
N ASP A 380 -0.58 -31.59 21.92
CA ASP A 380 -1.71 -32.33 22.51
C ASP A 380 -3.04 -32.05 21.80
N ILE A 381 -3.04 -31.11 20.86
CA ILE A 381 -4.21 -30.77 20.05
C ILE A 381 -4.44 -31.90 19.04
N LYS A 382 -5.69 -32.33 18.89
CA LYS A 382 -6.16 -33.23 17.84
C LYS A 382 -6.69 -32.47 16.63
N GLU A 383 -7.54 -31.48 16.83
CA GLU A 383 -8.12 -30.66 15.77
C GLU A 383 -8.63 -29.32 16.30
N ILE A 384 -8.80 -28.35 15.40
CA ILE A 384 -9.32 -27.02 15.69
C ILE A 384 -10.40 -26.66 14.67
N THR A 385 -11.53 -26.16 15.15
CA THR A 385 -12.54 -25.51 14.31
C THR A 385 -12.46 -24.01 14.52
N ASN A 386 -12.18 -23.26 13.46
CA ASN A 386 -12.30 -21.81 13.42
C ASN A 386 -13.66 -21.41 12.81
N ARG A 387 -14.60 -21.04 13.66
CA ARG A 387 -15.87 -20.44 13.23
C ARG A 387 -15.62 -18.96 12.96
N THR A 388 -15.83 -18.53 11.71
CA THR A 388 -15.38 -17.24 11.17
C THR A 388 -16.39 -16.67 10.17
N HIS A 389 -16.15 -15.46 9.65
CA HIS A 389 -16.93 -14.81 8.59
C HIS A 389 -16.47 -15.14 7.15
N GLU A 390 -17.35 -14.90 6.17
CA GLU A 390 -17.16 -15.14 4.73
C GLU A 390 -15.83 -14.59 4.18
N ALA A 391 -15.46 -13.38 4.58
CA ALA A 391 -14.26 -12.72 4.10
C ALA A 391 -12.98 -13.48 4.51
N CYS A 392 -12.89 -13.99 5.75
CA CYS A 392 -11.76 -14.83 6.17
C CYS A 392 -11.63 -16.07 5.28
N ILE A 393 -12.75 -16.75 4.99
CA ILE A 393 -12.76 -17.97 4.18
C ILE A 393 -12.32 -17.65 2.75
N ARG A 394 -12.86 -16.59 2.15
CA ARG A 394 -12.54 -16.20 0.77
C ARG A 394 -11.09 -15.78 0.57
N ILE A 395 -10.47 -15.14 1.57
CA ILE A 395 -9.16 -14.48 1.41
C ILE A 395 -8.01 -15.34 1.93
N ILE A 396 -8.15 -15.86 3.16
CA ILE A 396 -7.01 -16.38 3.93
C ILE A 396 -7.20 -17.82 4.42
N ASP A 397 -8.27 -18.51 4.02
CA ASP A 397 -8.35 -19.96 4.18
C ASP A 397 -7.49 -20.66 3.13
N LYS A 398 -6.40 -21.29 3.62
CA LYS A 398 -5.42 -21.99 2.80
C LYS A 398 -5.06 -23.37 3.38
N GLN A 399 -5.99 -24.03 4.09
CA GLN A 399 -5.74 -25.24 4.90
C GLN A 399 -4.80 -26.27 4.23
N PHE A 400 -5.03 -26.57 2.95
CA PHE A 400 -4.27 -27.60 2.20
C PHE A 400 -3.36 -27.04 1.10
N LYS A 401 -3.20 -25.72 1.01
CA LYS A 401 -2.29 -25.10 0.03
C LYS A 401 -0.85 -25.13 0.55
N ALA A 402 0.11 -25.09 -0.37
CA ALA A 402 1.52 -24.96 -0.02
C ALA A 402 1.82 -23.55 0.52
N MET A 403 2.80 -23.45 1.41
CA MET A 403 3.26 -22.20 2.03
C MET A 403 4.63 -21.84 1.45
N ASP A 404 4.64 -21.41 0.19
CA ASP A 404 5.86 -21.32 -0.62
C ASP A 404 6.68 -20.05 -0.37
N ASN A 405 6.08 -19.02 0.19
CA ASN A 405 6.73 -17.72 0.42
C ASN A 405 6.11 -16.98 1.62
N PHE A 406 6.74 -15.86 1.99
CA PHE A 406 6.29 -14.95 3.05
C PHE A 406 4.81 -14.56 2.91
N ALA A 407 4.41 -14.14 1.71
CA ALA A 407 3.05 -13.64 1.44
C ALA A 407 2.00 -14.76 1.46
N ASP A 408 2.40 -16.01 1.27
CA ASP A 408 1.48 -17.14 1.47
C ASP A 408 1.18 -17.38 2.94
N ARG A 409 2.20 -17.26 3.80
CA ARG A 409 2.10 -17.48 5.25
C ARG A 409 1.37 -16.36 5.97
N ASP A 410 1.62 -15.10 5.63
CA ASP A 410 0.94 -13.95 6.24
C ASP A 410 -0.54 -13.81 5.79
N HIS A 411 -0.95 -14.52 4.74
CA HIS A 411 -2.34 -14.65 4.25
C HIS A 411 -2.89 -16.08 4.44
N CYS A 412 -2.53 -16.76 5.53
CA CYS A 412 -3.05 -18.07 5.89
C CYS A 412 -3.48 -18.08 7.37
N VAL A 413 -4.79 -18.05 7.63
CA VAL A 413 -5.31 -18.03 9.01
C VAL A 413 -4.85 -19.25 9.80
N GLN A 414 -4.75 -20.41 9.15
CA GLN A 414 -4.27 -21.63 9.78
C GLN A 414 -2.79 -21.51 10.19
N TYR A 415 -1.95 -20.91 9.36
CA TYR A 415 -0.54 -20.71 9.66
C TYR A 415 -0.36 -19.77 10.87
N MET A 416 -1.09 -18.66 10.88
CA MET A 416 -0.99 -17.66 11.94
C MET A 416 -1.50 -18.20 13.28
N VAL A 417 -2.63 -18.91 13.29
CA VAL A 417 -3.16 -19.59 14.49
C VAL A 417 -2.20 -20.69 14.97
N ALA A 418 -1.70 -21.54 14.07
CA ALA A 418 -0.77 -22.61 14.42
C ALA A 418 0.55 -22.07 15.01
N THR A 419 1.08 -20.98 14.45
CA THR A 419 2.30 -20.32 14.94
C THR A 419 2.08 -19.76 16.35
N MET A 420 0.97 -19.07 16.59
CA MET A 420 0.63 -18.56 17.92
C MET A 420 0.47 -19.70 18.95
N LEU A 421 -0.17 -20.80 18.58
CA LEU A 421 -0.31 -21.96 19.47
C LEU A 421 1.03 -22.63 19.77
N ALA A 422 1.92 -22.74 18.79
CA ALA A 422 3.20 -23.42 18.93
C ALA A 422 4.23 -22.60 19.71
N PHE A 423 4.28 -21.29 19.49
CA PHE A 423 5.37 -20.43 19.99
C PHE A 423 4.91 -19.32 20.93
N ASN A 424 3.59 -19.12 21.13
CA ASN A 424 3.02 -18.02 21.91
C ASN A 424 3.54 -16.62 21.45
N ARG A 425 3.84 -16.51 20.15
CA ARG A 425 4.24 -15.28 19.47
C ARG A 425 3.80 -15.35 18.01
N LEU A 426 3.69 -14.18 17.38
CA LEU A 426 3.58 -14.05 15.94
C LEU A 426 4.23 -12.73 15.53
N THR A 427 5.38 -12.82 14.88
CA THR A 427 6.20 -11.69 14.43
C THR A 427 6.43 -11.77 12.93
N ALA A 428 6.91 -10.68 12.31
CA ALA A 428 7.16 -10.68 10.87
C ALA A 428 8.25 -11.68 10.46
N GLU A 429 9.21 -11.97 11.34
CA GLU A 429 10.28 -12.94 11.12
C GLU A 429 9.74 -14.38 11.02
N ASP A 430 8.62 -14.69 11.67
CA ASP A 430 7.99 -16.02 11.63
C ASP A 430 7.46 -16.38 10.22
N TYR A 431 7.33 -15.41 9.30
CA TYR A 431 6.91 -15.68 7.92
C TYR A 431 8.05 -15.93 6.93
N ALA A 432 9.31 -15.67 7.30
CA ALA A 432 10.45 -15.88 6.39
C ALA A 432 10.67 -17.38 6.11
N ASP A 433 11.05 -17.75 4.87
CA ASP A 433 11.13 -19.16 4.42
C ASP A 433 12.00 -20.06 5.30
N GLY A 434 13.08 -19.52 5.86
CA GLY A 434 14.01 -20.23 6.73
C GLY A 434 13.75 -20.07 8.23
N SER A 435 12.67 -19.39 8.62
CA SER A 435 12.38 -19.14 10.04
C SER A 435 12.03 -20.42 10.78
N GLU A 436 12.18 -20.39 12.12
CA GLU A 436 11.79 -21.48 13.01
C GLU A 436 10.31 -21.88 12.79
N ALA A 437 9.43 -20.90 12.61
CA ALA A 437 8.02 -21.16 12.37
C ALA A 437 7.75 -21.73 10.97
N ALA A 438 8.38 -21.21 9.91
CA ALA A 438 8.18 -21.69 8.55
C ALA A 438 8.70 -23.11 8.32
N THR A 439 9.73 -23.52 9.07
CA THR A 439 10.34 -24.85 8.98
C THR A 439 9.85 -25.83 10.06
N SER A 440 8.95 -25.40 10.95
CA SER A 440 8.42 -26.22 12.04
C SER A 440 7.47 -27.32 11.55
N PRO A 441 7.79 -28.62 11.78
CA PRO A 441 6.88 -29.72 11.49
C PRO A 441 5.58 -29.62 12.29
N LEU A 442 5.63 -29.05 13.50
CA LEU A 442 4.44 -28.88 14.35
C LEU A 442 3.48 -27.84 13.78
N VAL A 443 3.99 -26.71 13.28
CA VAL A 443 3.15 -25.68 12.64
C VAL A 443 2.52 -26.23 11.35
N GLU A 444 3.32 -26.93 10.54
CA GLU A 444 2.87 -27.55 9.29
C GLU A 444 1.80 -28.64 9.52
N ASP A 445 1.93 -29.42 10.59
CA ASP A 445 0.93 -30.41 10.98
C ASP A 445 -0.34 -29.75 11.52
N LEU A 446 -0.21 -28.81 12.47
CA LEU A 446 -1.35 -28.11 13.07
C LEU A 446 -2.18 -27.36 12.04
N ARG A 447 -1.54 -26.65 11.09
CA ARG A 447 -2.29 -25.87 10.10
C ARG A 447 -3.23 -26.73 9.24
N LYS A 448 -2.87 -27.99 9.00
CA LYS A 448 -3.71 -28.94 8.25
C LYS A 448 -4.91 -29.42 9.07
N ARG A 449 -4.86 -29.25 10.39
CA ARG A 449 -5.90 -29.68 11.35
C ARG A 449 -6.77 -28.51 11.85
N ILE A 450 -6.60 -27.32 11.28
CA ILE A 450 -7.45 -26.14 11.51
C ILE A 450 -8.43 -26.00 10.33
N ARG A 451 -9.70 -26.29 10.55
CA ARG A 451 -10.77 -26.09 9.56
C ARG A 451 -11.47 -24.75 9.80
N CYS A 452 -11.78 -24.01 8.74
CA CYS A 452 -12.61 -22.81 8.82
C CYS A 452 -14.07 -23.14 8.49
N VAL A 453 -15.02 -22.56 9.23
CA VAL A 453 -16.46 -22.71 9.01
C VAL A 453 -17.10 -21.34 9.07
N GLU A 454 -17.96 -21.01 8.10
CA GLU A 454 -18.67 -19.74 8.10
C GLU A 454 -19.75 -19.72 9.18
N ASP A 455 -19.80 -18.62 9.94
CA ASP A 455 -20.93 -18.24 10.75
C ASP A 455 -21.68 -17.06 10.09
N PRO A 456 -22.96 -17.26 9.70
CA PRO A 456 -23.74 -16.20 9.05
C PRO A 456 -23.94 -14.95 9.91
N GLN A 457 -23.97 -15.05 11.24
CA GLN A 457 -24.06 -13.88 12.12
C GLN A 457 -22.75 -13.10 12.13
N PHE A 458 -21.60 -13.78 12.14
CA PHE A 458 -20.29 -13.14 12.02
C PHE A 458 -20.14 -12.39 10.69
N THR A 459 -20.60 -12.98 9.58
CA THR A 459 -20.66 -12.30 8.27
C THR A 459 -21.60 -11.08 8.30
N ARG A 460 -22.76 -11.16 8.95
CA ARG A 460 -23.68 -10.02 9.10
C ARG A 460 -23.04 -8.87 9.89
N ASP A 461 -22.43 -9.17 11.03
CA ASP A 461 -21.84 -8.18 11.92
C ASP A 461 -20.60 -7.50 11.31
N TYR A 462 -19.87 -8.21 10.45
CA TYR A 462 -18.78 -7.65 9.65
C TYR A 462 -19.25 -6.53 8.71
N HIS A 463 -20.44 -6.67 8.12
CA HIS A 463 -20.99 -5.67 7.20
C HIS A 463 -21.83 -4.59 7.89
N ASP A 464 -22.33 -4.84 9.11
CA ASP A 464 -23.11 -3.87 9.88
C ASP A 464 -22.28 -2.62 10.21
N PRO A 465 -22.62 -1.43 9.68
CA PRO A 465 -21.88 -0.20 9.93
C PRO A 465 -21.81 0.20 11.42
N ALA A 466 -22.75 -0.25 12.24
CA ALA A 466 -22.76 0.01 13.68
C ALA A 466 -21.79 -0.89 14.45
N LYS A 467 -21.39 -2.03 13.88
CA LYS A 467 -20.51 -3.01 14.51
C LYS A 467 -19.13 -3.07 13.86
N ARG A 468 -19.07 -3.49 12.58
CA ARG A 468 -17.84 -3.71 11.81
C ARG A 468 -16.82 -4.60 12.52
N THR A 469 -17.30 -5.55 13.30
CA THR A 469 -16.45 -6.51 14.03
C THR A 469 -15.81 -7.51 13.07
N ILE A 470 -14.72 -8.14 13.49
CA ILE A 470 -13.94 -9.11 12.70
C ILE A 470 -13.87 -10.40 13.51
N PRO A 471 -15.00 -11.08 13.74
CA PRO A 471 -15.08 -12.14 14.73
C PRO A 471 -14.43 -13.45 14.25
N ASN A 472 -13.73 -14.11 15.17
CA ASN A 472 -13.33 -15.52 15.03
C ASN A 472 -13.58 -16.23 16.36
N ALA A 473 -13.88 -17.53 16.26
CA ALA A 473 -14.10 -18.39 17.41
C ALA A 473 -13.36 -19.72 17.22
N LEU A 474 -12.54 -20.10 18.21
CA LEU A 474 -11.74 -21.32 18.15
C LEU A 474 -12.26 -22.36 19.15
N THR A 475 -12.67 -23.51 18.61
CA THR A 475 -12.98 -24.73 19.38
C THR A 475 -11.84 -25.74 19.19
N VAL A 476 -11.25 -26.21 20.30
CA VAL A 476 -10.08 -27.11 20.29
C VAL A 476 -10.42 -28.45 20.92
N THR A 477 -10.20 -29.52 20.16
CA THR A 477 -10.28 -30.90 20.64
C THR A 477 -8.88 -31.44 20.87
N LEU A 478 -8.62 -32.08 22.01
CA LEU A 478 -7.33 -32.66 22.38
C LEU A 478 -7.27 -34.16 22.06
N ASN A 479 -6.05 -34.72 22.05
CA ASN A 479 -5.80 -36.13 21.72
C ASN A 479 -6.47 -37.11 22.70
N ASP A 480 -6.72 -36.70 23.95
CA ASP A 480 -7.43 -37.49 24.96
C ASP A 480 -8.96 -37.39 24.87
N GLY A 481 -9.48 -36.67 23.85
CA GLY A 481 -10.91 -36.45 23.64
C GLY A 481 -11.49 -35.26 24.39
N THR A 482 -10.71 -34.56 25.22
CA THR A 482 -11.16 -33.33 25.88
C THR A 482 -11.45 -32.25 24.84
N VAL A 483 -12.62 -31.61 24.93
CA VAL A 483 -12.97 -30.42 24.14
C VAL A 483 -12.90 -29.20 25.06
N LEU A 484 -12.08 -28.22 24.68
CA LEU A 484 -12.00 -26.95 25.41
C LEU A 484 -13.24 -26.09 25.11
N GLU A 485 -13.64 -25.29 26.09
CA GLU A 485 -14.65 -24.24 25.89
C GLU A 485 -14.23 -23.32 24.73
N GLU A 486 -15.16 -23.04 23.82
CA GLU A 486 -14.93 -22.18 22.66
C GLU A 486 -14.48 -20.79 23.10
N VAL A 487 -13.38 -20.30 22.52
CA VAL A 487 -12.91 -18.94 22.75
C VAL A 487 -13.36 -18.08 21.58
N VAL A 488 -14.12 -17.02 21.88
CA VAL A 488 -14.65 -16.07 20.90
C VAL A 488 -14.03 -14.70 21.14
N VAL A 489 -13.53 -14.07 20.07
CA VAL A 489 -13.12 -12.66 20.09
C VAL A 489 -13.81 -11.97 18.92
N GLU A 490 -14.68 -11.01 19.20
CA GLU A 490 -15.47 -10.32 18.17
C GLU A 490 -14.73 -9.12 17.57
N ALA A 491 -14.18 -8.27 18.43
CA ALA A 491 -13.47 -7.07 18.05
C ALA A 491 -11.96 -7.24 18.33
N PRO A 492 -11.09 -7.16 17.32
CA PRO A 492 -9.65 -7.19 17.55
C PRO A 492 -9.22 -5.97 18.35
N LEU A 493 -8.06 -6.03 19.01
CA LEU A 493 -7.58 -4.95 19.87
C LEU A 493 -7.59 -3.59 19.18
N GLY A 494 -7.17 -3.51 17.92
CA GLY A 494 -7.15 -2.24 17.17
C GLY A 494 -8.50 -1.74 16.65
N HIS A 495 -9.61 -2.41 16.98
CA HIS A 495 -10.96 -1.94 16.66
C HIS A 495 -11.33 -0.70 17.47
N ARG A 496 -12.22 0.16 16.94
CA ARG A 496 -12.67 1.38 17.64
C ARG A 496 -13.26 1.09 19.03
N PHE A 497 -13.97 -0.03 19.19
CA PHE A 497 -14.56 -0.44 20.47
C PHE A 497 -13.53 -0.71 21.58
N ARG A 498 -12.27 -0.98 21.22
CA ARG A 498 -11.18 -1.26 22.14
C ARG A 498 -10.09 -0.19 22.08
N ARG A 499 -10.42 1.01 21.57
CA ARG A 499 -9.40 2.05 21.27
C ARG A 499 -8.59 2.48 22.50
N GLU A 500 -9.22 2.61 23.66
CA GLU A 500 -8.50 2.99 24.89
C GLU A 500 -7.55 1.88 25.37
N GLU A 501 -7.93 0.61 25.21
CA GLU A 501 -7.05 -0.55 25.45
C GLU A 501 -5.90 -0.58 24.43
N ALA A 502 -6.17 -0.22 23.17
CA ALA A 502 -5.22 -0.26 22.07
C ALA A 502 -4.16 0.85 22.09
N LYS A 503 -4.51 2.06 22.56
CA LYS A 503 -3.63 3.24 22.58
C LYS A 503 -2.23 2.96 23.15
N PRO A 504 -2.07 2.41 24.38
CA PRO A 504 -0.75 2.11 24.92
C PRO A 504 0.02 1.09 24.09
N GLU A 505 -0.67 0.11 23.51
CA GLU A 505 -0.05 -0.95 22.71
C GLU A 505 0.39 -0.44 21.31
N ILE A 506 -0.37 0.48 20.70
CA ILE A 506 0.04 1.19 19.46
C ILE A 506 1.34 1.97 19.71
N LEU A 507 1.44 2.66 20.86
CA LEU A 507 2.63 3.42 21.23
C LEU A 507 3.82 2.50 21.56
N SER A 508 3.57 1.38 22.22
CA SER A 508 4.57 0.34 22.47
C SER A 508 5.10 -0.25 21.16
N LYS A 509 4.22 -0.56 20.20
CA LYS A 509 4.59 -0.96 18.84
C LYS A 509 5.43 0.10 18.14
N TYR A 510 5.00 1.36 18.16
CA TYR A 510 5.75 2.47 17.56
C TYR A 510 7.16 2.56 18.16
N LYS A 511 7.29 2.52 19.48
CA LYS A 511 8.60 2.51 20.17
C LYS A 511 9.47 1.34 19.70
N ARG A 512 8.95 0.11 19.69
CA ARG A 512 9.72 -1.08 19.23
C ARG A 512 10.26 -0.91 17.81
N HIS A 513 9.47 -0.32 16.91
CA HIS A 513 9.92 -0.08 15.54
C HIS A 513 10.97 1.03 15.41
N LEU A 514 11.16 1.89 16.42
CA LEU A 514 12.24 2.88 16.43
C LEU A 514 13.58 2.28 16.89
N GLU A 515 13.56 1.26 17.74
CA GLU A 515 14.73 0.72 18.46
C GLU A 515 15.84 0.22 17.54
N ALA A 516 15.50 -0.34 16.39
CA ALA A 516 16.50 -0.80 15.41
C ALA A 516 17.17 0.35 14.63
N HIS A 517 16.65 1.58 14.71
CA HIS A 517 17.04 2.69 13.84
C HIS A 517 17.69 3.86 14.58
N PHE A 518 17.32 4.08 15.84
CA PHE A 518 17.66 5.28 16.59
C PHE A 518 18.19 4.96 17.99
N ASP A 519 19.00 5.84 18.54
CA ASP A 519 19.42 5.74 19.94
C ASP A 519 18.28 6.15 20.89
N GLN A 520 18.43 5.84 22.18
CA GLN A 520 17.39 6.10 23.18
C GLN A 520 17.01 7.59 23.26
N ALA A 521 17.97 8.51 23.11
CA ALA A 521 17.71 9.94 23.17
C ALA A 521 16.78 10.40 22.04
N ARG A 522 17.03 9.92 20.81
CA ARG A 522 16.16 10.19 19.66
C ARG A 522 14.79 9.53 19.80
N ILE A 523 14.73 8.31 20.34
CA ILE A 523 13.46 7.61 20.61
C ILE A 523 12.61 8.41 21.60
N ASP A 524 13.21 8.87 22.71
CA ASP A 524 12.53 9.65 23.73
C ASP A 524 12.04 11.00 23.18
N GLU A 525 12.81 11.65 22.31
CA GLU A 525 12.40 12.87 21.60
C GLU A 525 11.16 12.61 20.72
N LEU A 526 11.20 11.58 19.88
CA LEU A 526 10.10 11.23 18.98
C LEU A 526 8.82 10.84 19.75
N LEU A 527 8.95 10.06 20.82
CA LEU A 527 7.83 9.70 21.69
C LEU A 527 7.25 10.93 22.37
N LYS A 528 8.09 11.82 22.92
CA LYS A 528 7.63 13.05 23.56
C LYS A 528 6.83 13.93 22.59
N ILE A 529 7.33 14.13 21.37
CA ILE A 529 6.65 14.92 20.35
C ILE A 529 5.34 14.22 19.93
N GLY A 530 5.38 12.93 19.63
CA GLY A 530 4.22 12.18 19.15
C GLY A 530 3.09 12.04 20.19
N LEU A 531 3.42 12.03 21.48
CA LEU A 531 2.45 11.95 22.58
C LEU A 531 1.76 13.28 22.87
N ASP A 532 2.43 14.41 22.64
CA ASP A 532 1.82 15.73 22.81
C ASP A 532 1.20 16.22 21.49
N ARG A 533 -0.13 16.15 21.39
CA ARG A 533 -0.88 16.55 20.20
C ARG A 533 -0.51 17.97 19.73
N SER A 534 -0.39 18.92 20.66
CA SER A 534 -0.08 20.31 20.31
C SER A 534 1.33 20.47 19.74
N SER A 535 2.33 19.84 20.38
CA SER A 535 3.71 19.85 19.87
C SER A 535 3.81 19.22 18.49
N LEU A 536 3.18 18.06 18.28
CA LEU A 536 3.20 17.40 16.97
C LEU A 536 2.52 18.26 15.91
N GLU A 537 1.28 18.70 16.12
CA GLU A 537 0.50 19.46 15.13
C GLU A 537 1.23 20.73 14.64
N ASN A 538 1.96 21.41 15.53
CA ASN A 538 2.68 22.65 15.22
C ASN A 538 4.08 22.46 14.64
N TYR A 539 4.57 21.22 14.54
CA TYR A 539 5.90 20.94 13.99
C TYR A 539 5.94 21.23 12.49
N ASP A 540 7.02 21.85 12.02
CA ASP A 540 7.30 21.99 10.58
C ASP A 540 7.61 20.60 10.00
N VAL A 541 6.93 20.21 8.91
CA VAL A 541 7.06 18.84 8.37
C VAL A 541 8.50 18.50 7.99
N ASP A 542 9.23 19.42 7.35
CA ASP A 542 10.62 19.16 6.96
C ASP A 542 11.52 18.90 8.16
N LYS A 543 11.29 19.63 9.26
CA LYS A 543 12.03 19.44 10.52
C LYS A 543 11.62 18.18 11.25
N TYR A 544 10.35 17.81 11.20
CA TYR A 544 9.89 16.54 11.76
C TYR A 544 10.50 15.35 11.01
N VAL A 545 10.51 15.40 9.67
CA VAL A 545 11.13 14.36 8.84
C VAL A 545 12.65 14.29 9.07
N ASP A 546 13.32 15.43 9.28
CA ASP A 546 14.77 15.46 9.60
C ASP A 546 15.10 14.64 10.87
N LEU A 547 14.16 14.47 11.82
CA LEU A 547 14.36 13.63 13.01
C LEU A 547 14.54 12.14 12.67
N TYR A 548 14.10 11.71 11.49
CA TYR A 548 14.17 10.31 11.03
C TYR A 548 15.28 10.05 10.01
N VAL A 549 15.97 11.09 9.53
CA VAL A 549 17.00 10.95 8.48
C VAL A 549 18.22 10.20 9.05
N LYS A 550 18.81 9.32 8.22
CA LYS A 550 20.00 8.54 8.56
C LYS A 550 21.05 8.70 7.47
N ASP A 551 22.34 8.68 7.82
CA ASP A 551 23.41 8.73 6.80
C ASP A 551 23.58 7.41 6.04
N LYS A 552 23.05 6.31 6.59
CA LYS A 552 23.13 4.97 6.03
C LYS A 552 21.86 4.20 6.33
N MET A 553 21.53 3.24 5.48
CA MET A 553 20.49 2.25 5.74
C MET A 553 20.86 1.41 6.98
N VAL A 554 19.85 0.98 7.73
CA VAL A 554 20.04 -0.02 8.79
C VAL A 554 20.44 -1.36 8.16
N VAL A 555 21.28 -2.12 8.85
CA VAL A 555 21.65 -3.47 8.41
C VAL A 555 20.40 -4.35 8.49
N ALA A 556 20.01 -4.96 7.37
CA ALA A 556 18.86 -5.85 7.33
C ALA A 556 19.03 -6.99 8.35
N ALA A 557 17.92 -7.41 8.97
CA ALA A 557 17.90 -8.63 9.76
C ALA A 557 18.26 -9.81 8.84
N GLN A 558 19.11 -10.72 9.34
CA GLN A 558 19.61 -11.86 8.57
C GLN A 558 18.52 -12.87 8.25
#